data_AF-A0ABD0N8X5-F1
#
_entry.id   AF-A0ABD0N8X5-F1
#
_cell.length_a   1.000
_cell.length_b   1.000
_cell.length_c   1.000
_cell.angle_alpha   90.00
_cell.angle_beta   90.00
_cell.angle_gamma   90.00
#
_symmetry.space_group_name_H-M   'P 1'
#
loop_
_entity.id
_entity.type
_entity.pdbx_description
1 polymer ?
#
loop_
_entity_poly.entity_id
_entity_poly.type
_entity_poly.pdbx_seq_one_letter_code
_entity_poly.pdbx_strand_id
1 'polypeptide(L)' 'PVVEEILLNLPAHQVVRVCRLVCHEWKELVDSNAHWRERSRREGFQPHNASRAPDDWRLFYFLSKKRHNLIKNPRAE' A
#
# COMPACT_ATOMS: atom_id res chain seq x y z
N PRO A 1 -4.74 -11.77 -11.82
CA PRO A 1 -3.67 -12.65 -12.36
C PRO A 1 -2.92 -13.35 -11.20
N VAL A 2 -2.34 -14.54 -11.42
CA VAL A 2 -1.58 -15.24 -10.35
C VAL A 2 -0.44 -14.35 -9.80
N VAL A 3 0.24 -13.60 -10.67
CA VAL A 3 1.31 -12.67 -10.28
C VAL A 3 0.81 -11.59 -9.32
N GLU A 4 -0.36 -11.00 -9.57
CA GLU A 4 -0.92 -9.96 -8.70
C GLU A 4 -1.19 -10.50 -7.30
N GLU A 5 -1.74 -11.70 -7.20
CA GLU A 5 -1.97 -12.37 -5.93
C GLU A 5 -0.65 -12.63 -5.18
N ILE A 6 0.39 -13.11 -5.89
CA ILE A 6 1.73 -13.27 -5.32
C ILE A 6 2.23 -11.93 -4.76
N LEU A 7 2.17 -10.86 -5.57
CA LEU A 7 2.64 -9.54 -5.14
C LEU A 7 1.88 -9.03 -3.92
N LEU A 8 0.55 -9.20 -3.87
CA LEU A 8 -0.29 -8.78 -2.74
C LEU A 8 0.14 -9.44 -1.42
N ASN A 9 0.67 -10.65 -1.47
CA ASN A 9 1.15 -11.41 -0.31
C ASN A 9 2.63 -11.13 0.06
N LEU A 10 3.37 -10.38 -0.75
CA LEU A 10 4.75 -9.97 -0.44
C LEU A 10 4.81 -8.69 0.39
N PRO A 11 5.88 -8.46 1.19
CA PRO A 11 6.09 -7.20 1.88
C PRO A 11 6.11 -6.01 0.90
N ALA A 12 5.30 -4.99 1.16
CA ALA A 12 5.10 -3.87 0.24
C ALA A 12 6.41 -3.15 -0.18
N HIS A 13 7.39 -3.07 0.71
CA HIS A 13 8.68 -2.46 0.39
C HIS A 13 9.49 -3.29 -0.63
N GLN A 14 9.38 -4.63 -0.62
CA GLN A 14 9.98 -5.50 -1.63
C GLN A 14 9.27 -5.34 -2.97
N VAL A 15 7.94 -5.21 -2.95
CA VAL A 15 7.16 -5.00 -4.18
C VAL A 15 7.61 -3.75 -4.93
N VAL A 16 7.85 -2.64 -4.23
CA VAL A 16 8.31 -1.38 -4.83
C VAL A 16 9.78 -1.43 -5.25
N ARG A 17 10.66 -1.98 -4.40
CA ARG A 17 12.12 -1.88 -4.59
C ARG A 17 12.71 -2.99 -5.45
N VAL A 18 12.06 -4.14 -5.52
CA VAL A 18 12.56 -5.36 -6.17
C VAL A 18 11.62 -5.81 -7.27
N CYS A 19 10.37 -6.14 -6.95
CA CYS A 19 9.43 -6.73 -7.92
C CYS A 19 9.14 -5.79 -9.09
N ARG A 20 9.03 -4.48 -8.82
CA ARG A 20 8.87 -3.44 -9.85
C ARG A 20 9.96 -3.45 -10.93
N LEU A 21 11.15 -3.98 -10.64
CA LEU A 21 12.31 -3.96 -11.53
C LEU A 21 12.46 -5.25 -12.35
N VAL A 22 11.60 -6.25 -12.14
CA VAL A 22 11.70 -7.57 -12.80
C VAL A 22 11.46 -7.48 -14.31
N CYS A 23 10.35 -6.86 -14.71
CA CYS A 23 10.00 -6.66 -16.11
C CYS A 23 8.95 -5.54 -16.26
N HIS A 24 8.65 -5.15 -17.50
CA HIS A 24 7.66 -4.11 -17.80
C HIS A 24 6.25 -4.46 -17.27
N GLU A 25 5.80 -5.69 -17.44
CA GLU A 25 4.47 -6.11 -16.99
C GLU A 25 4.31 -6.01 -15.46
N TRP A 26 5.34 -6.41 -14.72
CA TRP A 26 5.34 -6.28 -13.26
C TRP A 26 5.41 -4.83 -12.83
N LYS A 27 6.18 -4.00 -13.53
CA LYS A 27 6.22 -2.56 -13.28
C LYS A 27 4.85 -1.92 -13.44
N GLU A 28 4.13 -2.19 -14.52
CA GLU A 28 2.79 -1.65 -14.76
C GLU A 28 1.81 -2.07 -13.66
N LEU A 29 1.85 -3.35 -13.27
CA LEU A 29 1.02 -3.87 -12.19
C LEU A 29 1.32 -3.18 -10.85
N VAL A 30 2.61 -3.08 -10.49
CA VAL A 30 3.07 -2.42 -9.25
C VAL A 30 2.80 -0.92 -9.23
N ASP A 31 2.89 -0.24 -10.38
CA ASP A 31 2.62 1.20 -10.48
C ASP A 31 1.11 1.51 -10.57
N SER A 32 0.25 0.50 -10.76
CA SER A 32 -1.19 0.69 -10.84
C SER A 32 -1.83 1.06 -9.49
N ASN A 33 -2.74 2.03 -9.51
CA ASN A 33 -3.55 2.38 -8.35
C ASN A 33 -4.45 1.22 -7.89
N ALA A 34 -4.87 0.34 -8.80
CA ALA A 34 -5.72 -0.81 -8.48
C ALA A 34 -5.02 -1.80 -7.52
N HIS A 35 -3.74 -2.11 -7.77
CA HIS A 35 -2.95 -2.99 -6.92
C HIS A 35 -2.88 -2.47 -5.47
N TRP A 36 -2.59 -1.17 -5.29
CA TRP A 36 -2.47 -0.58 -3.97
C TRP A 36 -3.83 -0.39 -3.27
N ARG A 37 -4.89 -0.10 -4.03
CA ARG A 37 -6.26 -0.08 -3.51
C ARG A 37 -6.68 -1.43 -2.96
N GLU A 38 -6.41 -2.50 -3.71
CA GLU A 38 -6.69 -3.87 -3.29
C GLU A 38 -5.92 -4.23 -2.02
N ARG A 39 -4.62 -3.93 -2.00
CA ARG A 39 -3.77 -4.17 -0.83
C ARG A 39 -4.27 -3.40 0.40
N SER A 40 -4.62 -2.12 0.24
CA SER A 40 -5.22 -1.31 1.31
C SER A 40 -6.50 -1.95 1.86
N ARG A 41 -7.38 -2.43 0.98
CA ARG A 41 -8.63 -3.09 1.38
C ARG A 41 -8.38 -4.36 2.21
N ARG A 42 -7.44 -5.22 1.79
CA ARG A 42 -7.11 -6.47 2.51
C ARG A 42 -6.55 -6.23 3.91
N GLU A 43 -5.84 -5.11 4.09
CA GLU A 43 -5.27 -4.72 5.38
C GLU A 43 -6.21 -3.79 6.18
N GLY A 44 -7.44 -3.57 5.73
CA GLY A 44 -8.45 -2.77 6.43
C GLY A 44 -8.24 -1.25 6.36
N PHE A 45 -7.34 -0.76 5.49
CA PHE A 45 -7.13 0.67 5.28
C PHE A 45 -8.19 1.24 4.34
N GLN A 46 -8.97 2.20 4.85
CA GLN A 46 -10.04 2.85 4.09
C GLN A 46 -9.85 4.38 4.10
N PRO A 47 -10.11 5.07 2.97
CA PRO A 47 -10.17 6.52 2.95
C PRO A 47 -11.26 7.03 3.90
N HIS A 48 -10.99 8.13 4.61
CA HIS A 48 -11.97 8.73 5.53
C HIS A 48 -13.26 9.18 4.83
N ASN A 49 -13.15 9.60 3.56
CA ASN A 49 -14.28 9.98 2.75
C ASN A 49 -14.30 9.14 1.46
N ALA A 50 -15.27 8.25 1.34
CA ALA A 50 -15.43 7.38 0.18
C ALA A 50 -15.64 8.15 -1.14
N SER A 51 -16.19 9.38 -1.08
CA SER A 51 -16.34 10.26 -2.24
C SER A 51 -15.05 10.93 -2.70
N ARG A 52 -13.98 10.87 -1.88
CA ARG A 52 -12.65 11.40 -2.18
C ARG A 52 -11.63 10.29 -2.12
N ALA A 53 -11.59 9.49 -3.19
CA ALA A 53 -10.56 8.49 -3.36
C ALA A 53 -9.16 9.16 -3.39
N PRO A 54 -8.13 8.53 -2.80
CA PRO A 54 -6.75 8.99 -2.95
C PRO A 54 -6.32 9.02 -4.42
N ASP A 55 -5.57 10.06 -4.80
CA ASP A 55 -4.96 10.18 -6.12
C ASP A 55 -3.79 9.19 -6.29
N ASP A 56 -2.99 9.01 -5.22
CA ASP A 56 -1.90 8.02 -5.13
C ASP A 56 -2.23 6.98 -4.06
N TRP A 57 -2.70 5.81 -4.50
CA TRP A 57 -3.04 4.70 -3.60
C TRP A 57 -1.81 4.07 -2.97
N ARG A 58 -0.64 4.12 -3.62
CA ARG A 58 0.61 3.60 -3.06
C ARG A 58 1.02 4.44 -1.86
N LEU A 59 1.03 5.77 -2.01
CA LEU A 59 1.33 6.69 -0.93
C LEU A 59 0.32 6.52 0.22
N PHE A 60 -0.97 6.48 -0.10
CA PHE A 60 -2.04 6.23 0.88
C PHE A 60 -1.77 4.96 1.70
N TYR A 61 -1.43 3.85 1.05
CA TYR A 61 -1.14 2.58 1.71
C TYR A 61 0.01 2.71 2.71
N PHE A 62 1.16 3.26 2.29
CA PHE A 62 2.33 3.34 3.16
C PHE A 62 2.12 4.28 4.36
N LEU A 63 1.44 5.41 4.16
CA LEU A 63 1.09 6.33 5.25
C LEU A 63 0.11 5.69 6.23
N SER A 64 -0.92 4.99 5.72
CA SER A 64 -1.91 4.29 6.55
C SER A 64 -1.25 3.21 7.41
N LYS A 65 -0.34 2.42 6.82
CA LYS A 65 0.39 1.36 7.52
C LYS A 65 1.36 1.88 8.59
N LYS A 66 1.78 3.14 8.50
CA LYS A 66 2.67 3.80 9.46
C LYS A 66 1.93 4.74 10.39
N ARG A 67 0.60 4.80 10.35
CA ARG A 67 -0.22 5.69 11.17
C ARG A 67 -0.25 5.21 12.62
N HIS A 68 0.58 5.81 13.47
CA HIS A 68 0.56 5.63 14.92
C HIS A 68 1.07 6.90 15.61
N ASN A 69 0.83 7.02 16.91
CA ASN A 69 1.37 8.13 17.69
C ASN A 69 2.90 8.01 17.74
N LEU A 70 3.59 9.08 17.33
CA LEU A 70 5.05 9.16 17.34
C LEU A 70 5.60 9.78 18.64
N ILE A 71 4.73 10.36 19.47
CA ILE A 71 5.11 10.94 20.76
C ILE A 71 5.35 9.81 21.76
N LYS A 72 6.54 9.80 22.36
CA LYS A 72 6.87 8.89 23.45
C LYS A 72 6.18 9.35 24.73
N ASN A 73 5.61 8.40 25.45
CA ASN A 73 4.87 8.60 26.69
C ASN A 73 3.87 9.78 26.65
N PRO A 74 2.85 9.74 25.79
CA PRO A 74 1.90 10.84 25.63
C PRO A 74 0.98 11.04 26.84
N ARG A 75 0.91 10.07 27.77
CA ARG A 75 -0.01 10.06 28.92
C ARG A 75 0.70 10.04 30.28
N ALA A 76 2.03 10.12 30.30
CA ALA A 76 2.84 9.95 31.51
C ALA A 76 2.57 8.62 32.26
N GLU A 77 2.23 7.55 31.52
CA GLU A 77 2.15 6.17 32.02
C GLU A 77 3.54 5.60 32.31
#